data_AF-A0A7R6WNJ0-F1
#
_entry.id   AF-A0A7R6WNJ0-F1
#
_cell.length_a   1.000
_cell.length_b   1.000
_cell.length_c   1.000
_cell.angle_alpha   90.00
_cell.angle_beta   90.00
_cell.angle_gamma   90.00
#
_symmetry.space_group_name_H-M   'P 1'
#
loop_
_entity.id
_entity.type
_entity.pdbx_description
1 polymer ?
#
loop_
_entity_poly.entity_id
_entity_poly.type
_entity_poly.pdbx_seq_one_letter_code
_entity_poly.pdbx_strand_id
1 'polypeptide(L)'
;MVSKRRDSKYRSGPSTNWLKAKCYLVDEYELLGVEREAGKPAFALMADRATGRYVGSAFINSSQAIRERLWKRSRSTPGRRHRG
;
A
#
# COMPACT_ATOMS: atom_id res chain seq x y z
N MET A 1 11.51 -17.34 -0.47
CA MET A 1 11.67 -18.78 -0.80
C MET A 1 10.64 -19.20 -1.85
N VAL A 2 10.96 -20.17 -2.71
CA VAL A 2 10.02 -20.70 -3.71
C VAL A 2 9.94 -22.22 -3.55
N SER A 3 8.74 -22.75 -3.31
CA SER A 3 8.47 -24.20 -3.23
C SER A 3 7.80 -24.66 -4.52
N LYS A 4 8.22 -25.81 -5.04
CA LYS A 4 7.71 -26.40 -6.28
C LYS A 4 7.20 -27.81 -6.00
N ARG A 5 6.02 -28.18 -6.53
CA ARG A 5 5.52 -29.55 -6.48
C ARG A 5 6.46 -30.47 -7.28
N ARG A 6 6.94 -31.55 -6.64
CA ARG A 6 7.96 -32.46 -7.20
C ARG A 6 7.59 -32.98 -8.59
N ASP A 7 6.38 -33.50 -8.74
CA ASP A 7 5.95 -34.17 -9.98
C ASP A 7 5.25 -33.23 -10.97
N SER A 8 5.34 -31.92 -10.77
CA SER A 8 4.69 -30.95 -11.65
C SER A 8 5.47 -30.73 -12.95
N LYS A 9 4.78 -30.84 -14.09
CA LYS A 9 5.32 -30.43 -15.40
C LYS A 9 5.37 -28.91 -15.51
N TYR A 10 6.29 -28.43 -16.34
CA TYR A 10 6.39 -27.01 -16.69
C TYR A 10 5.12 -26.54 -17.42
N ARG A 11 4.66 -25.33 -17.08
CA ARG A 11 3.50 -24.68 -17.70
C ARG A 11 3.77 -23.19 -17.81
N SER A 12 3.54 -22.61 -18.99
CA SER A 12 3.55 -21.17 -19.19
C SER A 12 2.30 -20.52 -18.57
N GLY A 13 2.46 -19.29 -18.05
CA GLY A 13 1.38 -18.55 -17.40
C GLY A 13 1.19 -18.90 -15.91
N PRO A 14 0.08 -18.42 -15.29
CA PRO A 14 -0.17 -18.62 -13.87
C PRO A 14 -0.29 -20.10 -13.50
N SER A 15 0.34 -20.48 -12.38
CA SER A 15 0.33 -21.85 -11.88
C SER A 15 0.41 -21.87 -10.36
N THR A 16 -0.29 -22.82 -9.74
CA THR A 16 -0.24 -23.11 -8.30
C THR A 16 0.77 -24.20 -7.96
N ASN A 17 1.47 -24.77 -8.96
CA ASN A 17 2.51 -25.77 -8.73
C ASN A 17 3.75 -25.18 -8.06
N TRP A 18 4.01 -23.89 -8.27
CA TRP A 18 5.17 -23.16 -7.74
C TRP A 18 4.69 -21.99 -6.88
N LEU A 19 4.89 -22.07 -5.58
CA LEU A 19 4.42 -21.06 -4.63
C LEU A 19 5.60 -20.28 -4.06
N LYS A 20 5.43 -18.97 -3.91
CA LYS A 20 6.43 -18.09 -3.30
C LYS A 20 5.99 -17.73 -1.87
N ALA A 21 6.89 -17.90 -0.92
CA ALA A 21 6.77 -17.34 0.42
C ALA A 21 7.75 -16.17 0.54
N LYS A 22 7.24 -15.00 0.92
CA LYS A 22 8.02 -13.76 1.08
C LYS A 22 7.83 -13.24 2.51
N CYS A 23 8.91 -12.79 3.12
CA CYS A 23 8.83 -12.02 4.35
C CYS A 23 8.45 -10.58 4.02
N TYR A 24 7.72 -9.94 4.93
CA TYR A 24 7.37 -8.53 4.86
C TYR A 24 7.46 -7.92 6.26
N LEU A 25 7.62 -6.60 6.30
CA LEU A 25 7.51 -5.81 7.52
C LEU A 25 6.21 -5.02 7.49
N VAL A 26 5.68 -4.74 8.67
CA VAL A 26 4.53 -3.87 8.88
C VAL A 26 5.00 -2.72 9.74
N ASP A 27 4.61 -1.51 9.36
CA ASP A 27 4.98 -0.28 10.05
C ASP A 27 3.82 0.72 9.98
N GLU A 28 3.86 1.73 10.85
CA GLU A 28 2.79 2.73 11.01
C GLU A 28 3.28 4.12 10.63
N TYR A 29 2.58 4.76 9.69
CA TYR A 29 2.89 6.10 9.19
C TYR A 29 1.74 7.08 9.39
N GLU A 30 2.05 8.37 9.39
CA GLU A 30 1.04 9.41 9.37
C GLU A 30 0.57 9.67 7.93
N LEU A 31 -0.75 9.76 7.74
CA LEU A 31 -1.35 10.06 6.44
C LEU A 31 -1.35 11.57 6.20
N LEU A 32 -0.49 12.04 5.30
CA LEU A 32 -0.45 13.45 4.89
C LEU A 32 -1.57 13.82 3.92
N GLY A 33 -1.97 12.88 3.07
CA GLY A 33 -2.95 13.12 2.02
C GLY A 33 -3.18 11.90 1.15
N VAL A 34 -4.14 12.02 0.22
CA VAL A 34 -4.46 10.97 -0.75
C VAL A 34 -4.40 11.59 -2.14
N GLU A 35 -3.65 10.97 -3.04
CA GLU A 35 -3.57 11.34 -4.44
C GLU A 35 -4.48 10.44 -5.29
N ARG A 36 -5.27 11.03 -6.18
CA ARG A 36 -6.18 10.32 -7.07
C ARG A 36 -6.12 10.91 -8.48
N GLU A 37 -5.96 10.02 -9.44
CA GLU A 37 -6.10 10.33 -10.87
C GLU A 37 -7.16 9.37 -11.46
N ALA A 38 -8.01 9.89 -12.36
CA ALA A 38 -9.05 9.07 -12.99
C ALA A 38 -8.41 7.91 -13.78
N GLY A 39 -8.93 6.71 -13.60
CA GLY A 39 -8.37 5.50 -14.22
C GLY A 39 -7.12 4.95 -13.53
N LYS A 40 -6.56 5.62 -12.51
CA LYS A 40 -5.40 5.15 -11.76
C LYS A 40 -5.75 4.73 -10.31
N PRO A 41 -4.96 3.80 -9.76
CA PRO A 41 -4.88 3.52 -8.33
C PRO A 41 -4.80 4.79 -7.45
N ALA A 42 -5.51 4.82 -6.32
CA ALA A 42 -5.37 5.90 -5.32
C ALA A 42 -4.14 5.64 -4.42
N PHE A 43 -3.33 6.68 -4.17
CA PHE A 43 -2.12 6.58 -3.36
C PHE A 43 -2.25 7.38 -2.06
N ALA A 44 -1.73 6.84 -0.96
CA ALA A 44 -1.56 7.54 0.30
C ALA A 44 -0.17 8.17 0.35
N LEU A 45 -0.09 9.47 0.65
CA LEU A 45 1.17 10.16 0.95
C LEU A 45 1.47 10.01 2.44
N MET A 46 2.63 9.46 2.77
CA MET A 46 2.94 9.03 4.13
C MET A 46 4.09 9.85 4.72
N ALA A 47 4.02 10.15 6.01
CA ALA A 47 5.10 10.71 6.80
C ALA A 47 5.53 9.77 7.92
N ASP A 48 6.82 9.83 8.25
CA ASP A 48 7.36 9.28 9.48
C ASP A 48 6.69 9.97 10.69
N ARG A 49 6.28 9.18 11.68
CA ARG A 49 5.51 9.71 12.84
C ARG A 49 6.35 10.49 13.83
N ALA A 50 7.65 10.24 13.90
CA ALA A 50 8.54 10.93 14.83
C ALA A 50 8.99 12.29 14.29
N THR A 51 9.32 12.33 13.00
CA THR A 51 9.91 13.50 12.34
C THR A 51 8.90 14.30 11.52
N GLY A 52 7.74 13.73 11.19
CA GLY A 52 6.75 14.32 10.29
C GLY A 52 7.24 14.42 8.83
N ARG A 53 8.41 13.84 8.50
CA ARG A 53 9.00 13.92 7.17
C ARG A 53 8.33 12.95 6.22
N TYR A 54 8.13 13.37 4.98
CA TYR A 54 7.60 12.50 3.92
C TYR A 54 8.51 11.30 3.69
N VAL A 55 7.93 10.10 3.66
CA VAL A 55 8.66 8.82 3.48
C VAL A 55 8.29 8.08 2.21
N GLY A 56 7.27 8.55 1.47
CA GLY A 56 6.87 7.95 0.20
C GLY A 56 5.36 7.80 0.06
N SER A 57 4.96 7.15 -1.02
CA SER A 57 3.56 6.88 -1.34
C SER A 57 3.26 5.39 -1.40
N ALA A 58 2.06 5.00 -0.98
CA ALA A 58 1.60 3.62 -1.00
C ALA A 58 0.24 3.50 -1.71
N PHE A 59 0.10 2.48 -2.57
CA PHE A 59 -1.18 2.18 -3.17
C PHE A 59 -2.18 1.70 -2.12
N ILE A 60 -3.36 2.30 -2.10
CA ILE A 60 -4.46 1.90 -1.21
C ILE A 60 -5.17 0.68 -1.81
N ASN A 61 -4.68 -0.51 -1.47
CA ASN A 61 -5.31 -1.78 -1.83
C ASN A 61 -6.47 -2.13 -0.87
N SER A 62 -7.49 -1.28 -0.84
CA SER A 62 -8.68 -1.43 0.00
C SER A 62 -9.96 -1.31 -0.82
N SER A 63 -11.08 -1.69 -0.22
CA SER A 63 -12.40 -1.54 -0.84
C SER A 63 -12.70 -0.08 -1.20
N GLN A 64 -13.63 0.12 -2.14
CA GLN A 64 -14.06 1.45 -2.56
C GLN A 64 -14.56 2.29 -1.37
N ALA A 65 -15.32 1.70 -0.45
CA ALA A 65 -15.81 2.38 0.76
C ALA A 65 -14.67 2.92 1.63
N ILE A 66 -13.58 2.16 1.81
CA ILE A 66 -12.42 2.61 2.58
C ILE A 66 -11.72 3.76 1.87
N ARG A 67 -11.54 3.67 0.54
CA ARG A 67 -10.93 4.75 -0.26
C ARG A 67 -11.74 6.04 -0.17
N GLU A 68 -13.07 5.96 -0.25
CA GLU A 68 -13.95 7.13 -0.13
C GLU A 68 -13.91 7.76 1.27
N ARG A 69 -13.90 6.93 2.32
CA ARG A 69 -13.76 7.40 3.70
C ARG A 69 -12.42 8.12 3.92
N LEU A 70 -11.33 7.54 3.43
CA LEU A 70 -9.99 8.14 3.50
C LEU A 70 -9.94 9.46 2.75
N TRP A 71 -10.54 9.53 1.56
CA TRP A 71 -10.64 10.75 0.76
C TRP A 71 -11.46 11.86 1.43
N LYS A 72 -12.54 11.51 2.12
CA LYS A 72 -13.29 12.49 2.94
C LYS A 72 -12.43 12.99 4.11
N ARG A 73 -11.76 12.07 4.83
CA ARG A 73 -10.92 12.40 5.99
C ARG A 73 -9.69 13.23 5.64
N SER A 74 -9.02 12.94 4.53
CA SER A 74 -7.82 13.67 4.09
C SER A 74 -8.12 15.13 3.75
N ARG A 75 -9.36 15.45 3.36
CA ARG A 75 -9.80 16.82 3.09
C ARG A 75 -10.24 17.55 4.35
N SER A 76 -10.80 16.85 5.34
CA SER A 76 -11.22 17.45 6.62
C SER A 76 -10.07 17.69 7.59
N THR A 77 -8.98 16.94 7.46
CA THR A 77 -7.79 17.08 8.30
C THR A 77 -6.58 17.35 7.40
N PRO A 78 -6.27 18.63 7.08
CA PRO A 78 -4.98 18.94 6.49
C PRO A 78 -3.90 18.41 7.44
N GLY A 79 -2.98 17.58 6.93
CA GLY A 79 -1.96 16.90 7.72
C GLY A 79 -1.34 17.84 8.75
N ARG A 80 -1.34 17.42 10.01
CA ARG A 80 -0.87 18.24 11.13
C ARG A 80 0.62 18.45 10.90
N ARG A 81 1.01 19.62 10.39
CA ARG A 81 2.42 19.99 10.21
C ARG A 81 3.06 19.99 11.61
N HIS A 82 3.75 18.92 11.97
CA HIS A 82 4.62 18.91 13.13
C HIS A 82 5.74 19.92 12.84
N ARG A 83 5.67 21.09 13.50
CA ARG A 83 6.77 22.06 13.51
C ARG A 83 7.92 21.41 14.27
N GLY A 84 9.05 21.26 13.59
CA GLY A 84 10.34 21.04 14.26
C GLY A 84 10.76 22.30 15.03
#